data_AF-A0AAJ2B6Q4-F1
#
_entry.id   AF-A0AAJ2B6Q4-F1
#
_cell.length_a   1.000
_cell.length_b   1.000
_cell.length_c   1.000
_cell.angle_alpha   90.00
_cell.angle_beta   90.00
_cell.angle_gamma   90.00
#
_symmetry.space_group_name_H-M   'P 1'
#
loop_
_entity.id
_entity.type
_entity.pdbx_description
1 polymer ?
#
loop_
_entity_poly.entity_id
_entity_poly.type
_entity_poly.pdbx_seq_one_letter_code
_entity_poly.pdbx_strand_id
1 'polypeptide(L)'
;MESNGEHLGKKQFERAVRDLERITRQIAGRYIDKGVPLTWRLLHAIEAEAVADLGFAGRHEAALRELFARPESFQFPETDDVVHIASSDALPAVFAFAVDAYECAARQGRPQLAVAGH
;
A
#
# COMPACT_ATOMS: atom_id res chain seq x y z
N MET A 1 28.53 8.37 15.74
CA MET A 1 27.18 7.96 15.30
C MET A 1 27.13 8.20 13.82
N GLU A 2 27.45 7.15 13.06
CA GLU A 2 27.48 7.18 11.60
C GLU A 2 26.05 6.94 11.10
N SER A 3 25.53 7.88 10.32
CA SER A 3 24.19 7.82 9.73
C SER A 3 24.14 6.68 8.71
N ASN A 4 23.48 5.57 9.08
CA ASN A 4 23.35 4.35 8.28
C ASN A 4 22.37 4.49 7.08
N GLY A 5 22.29 5.68 6.48
CA GLY A 5 21.42 6.04 5.35
C GLY A 5 22.19 6.16 4.04
N GLU A 6 23.31 5.44 3.88
CA GLU A 6 24.10 5.45 2.65
C GLU A 6 23.37 4.75 1.50
N HIS A 7 22.61 5.55 0.78
CA HIS A 7 22.38 5.47 -0.67
C HIS A 7 21.98 4.08 -1.19
N LEU A 8 20.73 3.70 -0.93
CA LEU A 8 20.07 2.70 -1.76
C LEU A 8 20.11 3.20 -3.21
N GLY A 9 21.00 2.65 -4.02
CA GLY A 9 21.10 3.02 -5.43
C GLY A 9 19.75 2.86 -6.14
N LYS A 10 19.44 3.74 -7.10
CA LYS A 10 18.16 3.80 -7.85
C LYS A 10 17.56 2.43 -8.18
N LYS A 11 18.39 1.46 -8.61
CA LYS A 11 17.97 0.09 -8.93
C LYS A 11 17.42 -0.70 -7.73
N GLN A 12 17.97 -0.51 -6.54
CA GLN A 12 17.51 -1.14 -5.31
C GLN A 12 16.16 -0.57 -4.88
N PHE A 13 15.99 0.76 -5.00
CA PHE A 13 14.71 1.41 -4.77
C PHE A 13 13.64 0.92 -5.75
N GLU A 14 13.93 0.92 -7.05
CA GLU A 14 13.02 0.40 -8.09
C GLU A 14 12.62 -1.06 -7.82
N ARG A 15 13.57 -1.88 -7.36
CA ARG A 15 13.31 -3.27 -6.99
C ARG A 15 12.40 -3.36 -5.77
N ALA A 16 12.63 -2.55 -4.75
CA ALA A 16 11.81 -2.52 -3.55
C ALA A 16 10.37 -2.07 -3.84
N VAL A 17 10.19 -1.06 -4.69
CA VAL A 17 8.86 -0.61 -5.12
C VAL A 17 8.13 -1.73 -5.87
N ARG A 18 8.80 -2.44 -6.79
CA ARG A 18 8.21 -3.58 -7.49
C ARG A 18 7.83 -4.74 -6.57
N ASP A 19 8.66 -5.02 -5.57
CA ASP A 19 8.37 -6.08 -4.61
C ASP A 19 7.18 -5.68 -3.72
N LEU A 20 7.15 -4.43 -3.26
CA LEU A 20 6.05 -3.87 -2.49
C LEU A 20 4.73 -3.89 -3.28
N GLU A 21 4.74 -3.54 -4.56
CA GLU A 21 3.56 -3.65 -5.42
C GLU A 21 3.06 -5.10 -5.48
N ARG A 22 3.95 -6.05 -5.74
CA ARG A 22 3.61 -7.48 -5.84
C ARG A 22 3.02 -8.01 -4.54
N ILE A 23 3.65 -7.69 -3.40
CA ILE A 23 3.19 -8.07 -2.06
C ILE A 23 1.81 -7.47 -1.80
N THR A 24 1.64 -6.17 -2.04
CA THR A 24 0.38 -5.46 -1.82
C THR A 24 -0.75 -6.08 -2.63
N ARG A 25 -0.53 -6.33 -3.93
CA ARG A 25 -1.52 -6.97 -4.80
C ARG A 25 -1.87 -8.38 -4.35
N GLN A 26 -0.90 -9.15 -3.85
CA GLN A 26 -1.15 -10.49 -3.31
C GLN A 26 -2.05 -10.41 -2.06
N ILE A 27 -1.73 -9.51 -1.13
CA ILE A 27 -2.50 -9.31 0.11
C ILE A 27 -3.92 -8.84 -0.23
N ALA A 28 -4.05 -7.77 -1.01
CA ALA A 28 -5.33 -7.23 -1.47
C ALA A 28 -6.16 -8.30 -2.21
N GLY A 29 -5.52 -9.12 -3.05
CA GLY A 29 -6.16 -10.23 -3.76
C GLY A 29 -6.90 -11.21 -2.84
N ARG A 30 -6.38 -11.48 -1.64
CA ARG A 30 -7.04 -12.35 -0.65
C ARG A 30 -8.34 -11.74 -0.12
N TYR A 31 -8.39 -10.42 0.05
CA TYR A 31 -9.58 -9.72 0.53
C TYR A 31 -10.61 -9.52 -0.60
N ILE A 32 -10.11 -9.22 -1.81
CA ILE A 32 -10.89 -9.16 -3.04
C ILE A 32 -11.60 -10.50 -3.27
N ASP A 33 -10.90 -11.63 -3.16
CA ASP A 33 -11.47 -12.98 -3.32
C ASP A 33 -12.59 -13.28 -2.32
N LYS A 34 -12.43 -12.80 -1.08
CA LYS A 34 -13.46 -12.87 -0.03
C LYS A 34 -14.62 -11.90 -0.24
N GLY A 35 -14.57 -11.03 -1.26
CA GLY A 35 -15.59 -10.02 -1.53
C GLY A 35 -15.68 -8.91 -0.48
N VAL A 36 -14.59 -8.67 0.27
CA VAL A 36 -14.54 -7.63 1.31
C VAL A 36 -14.27 -6.27 0.66
N PRO A 37 -15.13 -5.26 0.86
CA PRO A 37 -14.92 -3.92 0.30
C PRO A 37 -13.68 -3.25 0.90
N LEU A 38 -13.04 -2.37 0.13
CA LEU A 38 -11.87 -1.65 0.60
C LEU A 38 -12.29 -0.52 1.56
N THR A 39 -12.16 -0.74 2.86
CA THR A 39 -12.38 0.27 3.90
C THR A 39 -11.06 0.91 4.33
N TRP A 40 -11.12 2.08 4.95
CA TRP A 40 -9.91 2.74 5.45
C TRP A 40 -9.15 1.86 6.45
N ARG A 41 -9.85 1.20 7.38
CA ARG A 41 -9.25 0.27 8.33
C ARG A 41 -8.59 -0.93 7.63
N LEU A 42 -9.20 -1.44 6.57
CA LEU A 42 -8.59 -2.51 5.77
C LEU A 42 -7.37 -2.00 4.99
N LEU A 43 -7.41 -0.79 4.45
CA LEU A 43 -6.30 -0.18 3.73
C LEU A 43 -5.06 -0.02 4.63
N HIS A 44 -5.27 0.41 5.88
CA HIS A 44 -4.23 0.47 6.90
C HIS A 44 -3.71 -0.92 7.29
N ALA A 45 -4.58 -1.93 7.38
CA ALA A 45 -4.16 -3.31 7.64
C ALA A 45 -3.27 -3.85 6.50
N ILE A 46 -3.68 -3.64 5.25
CA ILE A 46 -2.90 -4.04 4.06
C ILE A 46 -1.53 -3.33 4.05
N GLU A 47 -1.47 -2.04 4.43
CA GLU A 47 -0.20 -1.31 4.55
C GLU A 47 0.72 -1.91 5.60
N ALA A 48 0.21 -2.15 6.81
CA ALA A 48 1.00 -2.75 7.88
C ALA A 48 1.53 -4.14 7.50
N GLU A 49 0.69 -4.97 6.88
CA GLU A 49 1.07 -6.30 6.39
C GLU A 49 2.11 -6.20 5.27
N ALA A 50 1.91 -5.33 4.27
CA ALA A 50 2.82 -5.22 3.14
C ALA A 50 4.20 -4.67 3.53
N VAL A 51 4.25 -3.69 4.44
CA VAL A 51 5.50 -3.15 4.96
C VAL A 51 6.25 -4.19 5.80
N ALA A 52 5.52 -4.97 6.61
CA ALA A 52 6.12 -6.08 7.36
C ALA A 52 6.70 -7.15 6.42
N ASP A 53 5.93 -7.61 5.42
CA ASP A 53 6.36 -8.64 4.47
C ASP A 53 7.55 -8.18 3.61
N LEU A 54 7.57 -6.90 3.20
CA LEU A 54 8.71 -6.29 2.51
C LEU A 54 9.96 -6.27 3.41
N GLY A 55 9.81 -5.95 4.70
CA GLY A 55 10.88 -5.98 5.69
C GLY A 55 11.47 -7.38 5.88
N PHE A 56 10.64 -8.43 5.85
CA PHE A 56 11.11 -9.82 5.87
C PHE A 56 11.79 -10.24 4.54
N ALA A 57 11.34 -9.72 3.40
CA ALA A 57 11.92 -10.00 2.09
C ALA A 57 13.25 -9.27 1.83
N GLY A 58 13.43 -8.09 2.44
CA GLY A 58 14.61 -7.23 2.29
C GLY A 58 15.62 -7.38 3.43
N ARG A 59 16.87 -7.72 3.12
CA ARG A 59 17.98 -7.80 4.11
C ARG A 59 18.34 -6.49 4.83
N HIS A 60 17.67 -5.37 4.52
CA HIS A 60 17.95 -4.04 5.08
C HIS A 60 16.67 -3.41 5.65
N GLU A 61 16.33 -3.80 6.88
CA GLU A 61 15.04 -3.52 7.53
C GLU A 61 14.81 -2.03 7.82
N ALA A 62 15.83 -1.27 8.24
CA ALA A 62 15.67 0.11 8.70
C ALA A 62 15.55 1.14 7.56
N ALA A 63 16.51 1.16 6.62
CA ALA A 63 16.55 2.18 5.56
C ALA A 63 15.39 2.06 4.56
N LEU A 64 14.91 0.84 4.28
CA LEU A 64 13.72 0.63 3.46
C LEU A 64 12.45 1.10 4.17
N ARG A 65 12.34 0.83 5.47
CA ARG A 65 11.18 1.24 6.26
C ARG A 65 11.08 2.76 6.39
N GLU A 66 12.20 3.47 6.50
CA GLU A 66 12.22 4.94 6.48
C GLU A 66 11.79 5.54 5.13
N LEU A 67 12.12 4.88 4.01
CA LEU A 67 11.72 5.34 2.66
C LEU A 67 10.23 5.21 2.38
N PHE A 68 9.60 4.19 2.96
CA PHE A 68 8.16 3.96 2.84
C PHE A 68 7.38 4.46 4.06
N ALA A 69 8.06 5.07 5.04
CA ALA A 69 7.40 5.68 6.18
C ALA A 69 6.45 6.77 5.67
N ARG A 70 5.20 6.69 6.11
CA ARG A 70 4.21 7.71 5.79
C ARG A 70 4.71 9.05 6.34
N PRO A 71 4.68 10.14 5.54
CA PRO A 71 4.93 11.46 6.10
C PRO A 71 3.87 11.74 7.17
N GLU A 72 4.30 12.09 8.37
CA GLU A 72 3.45 12.37 9.54
C GLU A 72 2.38 13.45 9.29
N SER A 73 2.57 14.27 8.24
CA SER A 73 1.58 15.27 7.78
C SER A 73 0.36 14.67 7.07
N PHE A 74 0.39 13.40 6.64
CA PHE A 74 -0.74 12.73 6.01
C PHE A 74 -1.53 11.93 7.05
N GLN A 75 -2.64 12.52 7.51
CA GLN A 75 -3.59 11.82 8.37
C GLN A 75 -4.73 11.24 7.50
N PHE A 76 -4.74 9.92 7.39
CA PHE A 76 -5.82 9.18 6.74
C PHE A 76 -6.82 8.69 7.81
N PRO A 77 -8.11 8.55 7.46
CA PRO A 77 -9.09 7.97 8.37
C PRO A 77 -8.72 6.54 8.76
N GLU A 78 -9.08 6.11 9.98
CA GLU A 78 -8.89 4.73 10.47
C GLU A 78 -10.24 4.01 10.64
N THR A 79 -11.26 4.45 9.90
CA THR A 79 -12.65 4.00 10.06
C THR A 79 -12.99 2.80 9.17
N ASP A 80 -14.13 2.16 9.44
CA ASP A 80 -14.69 1.11 8.58
C ASP A 80 -15.45 1.68 7.35
N ASP A 81 -15.37 2.99 7.11
CA ASP A 81 -15.93 3.58 5.90
C ASP A 81 -15.17 3.11 4.66
N VAL A 82 -15.92 2.92 3.57
CA VAL A 82 -15.34 2.61 2.26
C VAL A 82 -14.37 3.73 1.89
N VAL A 83 -13.19 3.33 1.40
CA VAL A 83 -12.16 4.27 0.98
C VAL A 83 -12.75 5.24 -0.04
N HIS A 84 -12.57 6.53 0.22
CA HIS A 84 -12.90 7.60 -0.70
C HIS A 84 -11.65 8.42 -0.95
N ILE A 85 -11.00 8.15 -2.08
CA ILE A 85 -9.83 8.92 -2.49
C ILE A 85 -10.33 10.06 -3.36
N ALA A 86 -10.76 11.15 -2.74
CA ALA A 86 -10.78 12.44 -3.43
C ALA A 86 -9.35 12.72 -3.90
N SER A 87 -9.18 13.30 -5.10
CA SER A 87 -7.91 13.57 -5.81
C SER A 87 -6.84 14.29 -4.96
N SER A 88 -6.31 13.62 -3.95
CA SER A 88 -5.31 14.11 -3.03
C SER A 88 -3.94 13.90 -3.67
N ASP A 89 -3.13 14.95 -3.67
CA ASP A 89 -1.95 15.10 -4.55
C ASP A 89 -0.83 14.07 -4.27
N ALA A 90 -0.87 13.34 -3.16
CA ALA A 90 0.05 12.24 -2.90
C ALA A 90 -0.56 11.16 -1.98
N LEU A 91 -0.49 9.91 -2.44
CA LEU A 91 -0.81 8.72 -1.64
C LEU A 91 0.47 7.95 -1.30
N PRO A 92 0.53 7.28 -0.14
CA PRO A 92 1.50 6.23 0.10
C PRO A 92 1.46 5.19 -1.03
N ALA A 93 2.61 4.69 -1.46
CA ALA A 93 2.70 3.73 -2.56
C ALA A 93 1.80 2.50 -2.34
N VAL A 94 1.78 1.98 -1.10
CA VAL A 94 0.92 0.83 -0.75
C VAL A 94 -0.55 1.13 -0.91
N PHE A 95 -0.99 2.32 -0.51
CA PHE A 95 -2.39 2.74 -0.65
C PHE A 95 -2.78 2.80 -2.13
N ALA A 96 -1.93 3.41 -2.96
CA ALA A 96 -2.14 3.49 -4.40
C ALA A 96 -2.24 2.09 -5.05
N PHE A 97 -1.34 1.16 -4.69
CA PHE A 97 -1.37 -0.20 -5.23
C PHE A 97 -2.61 -1.00 -4.79
N ALA A 98 -3.04 -0.85 -3.54
CA ALA A 98 -4.25 -1.51 -3.04
C ALA A 98 -5.50 -0.99 -3.75
N VAL A 99 -5.63 0.33 -3.91
CA VAL A 99 -6.74 0.97 -4.62
C VAL A 99 -6.79 0.52 -6.07
N ASP A 100 -5.67 0.56 -6.79
CA ASP A 100 -5.59 0.09 -8.18
C ASP A 100 -6.02 -1.38 -8.32
N ALA A 101 -5.59 -2.25 -7.39
CA ALA A 101 -5.99 -3.66 -7.38
C ALA A 101 -7.51 -3.84 -7.23
N TYR A 102 -8.12 -3.07 -6.32
CA TYR A 102 -9.57 -3.08 -6.09
C TYR A 102 -10.37 -2.51 -7.25
N GLU A 103 -9.92 -1.39 -7.84
CA GLU A 103 -10.55 -0.82 -9.04
C GLU A 103 -10.44 -1.74 -10.25
N CYS A 104 -9.32 -2.44 -10.40
CA CYS A 104 -9.16 -3.47 -11.43
C CYS A 104 -10.14 -4.63 -11.22
N ALA A 105 -10.28 -5.12 -9.98
CA ALA A 105 -11.26 -6.16 -9.65
C ALA A 105 -12.72 -5.70 -9.86
N ALA A 106 -13.03 -4.44 -9.53
CA ALA A 106 -14.35 -3.86 -9.77
C ALA A 106 -14.71 -3.85 -11.26
N ARG A 107 -13.76 -3.42 -12.12
CA ARG A 107 -13.91 -3.42 -13.58
C ARG A 107 -14.05 -4.83 -14.17
N GLN A 108 -13.50 -5.85 -13.53
CA GLN A 108 -13.58 -7.25 -13.96
C GLN A 108 -14.88 -7.97 -13.54
N GLY A 109 -15.85 -7.24 -12.97
CA GLY A 109 -17.18 -7.79 -12.65
C GLY A 109 -17.49 -7.92 -11.15
N ARG A 110 -16.75 -7.23 -10.28
CA ARG A 110 -17.05 -7.13 -8.84
C ARG A 110 -17.37 -5.69 -8.42
N PRO A 111 -18.47 -5.08 -8.93
CA PRO A 111 -18.76 -3.65 -8.72
C PRO A 111 -18.91 -3.26 -7.24
N GLN A 112 -19.25 -4.21 -6.35
CA GLN A 112 -19.30 -3.96 -4.91
C GLN A 112 -17.93 -3.64 -4.27
N LEU A 113 -16.83 -3.89 -5.00
CA LEU A 113 -15.47 -3.60 -4.58
C LEU A 113 -14.97 -2.25 -5.09
N ALA A 114 -15.82 -1.51 -5.82
CA ALA A 114 -15.47 -0.18 -6.29
C ALA A 114 -15.18 0.71 -5.08
N VAL A 115 -14.01 1.34 -5.11
CA VAL A 115 -13.66 2.44 -4.21
C VAL A 115 -14.62 3.59 -4.50
N ALA A 116 -15.07 4.30 -3.46
CA ALA A 116 -15.96 5.43 -3.66
C ALA A 116 -15.16 6.53 -4.39
N GLY A 117 -15.42 6.76 -5.68
CA GLY A 117 -14.66 7.73 -6.46
C GLY A 117 -15.11 7.84 -7.92
N HIS A 118 -16.18 8.59 -8.15
CA HIS A 118 -16.37 9.43 -9.35
C HIS A 118 -17.30 10.59 -9.01
#